data_AF-A0A173UUF9-F1
#
_entry.id   AF-A0A173UUF9-F1
#
_cell.length_a   1.000
_cell.length_b   1.000
_cell.length_c   1.000
_cell.angle_alpha   90.00
_cell.angle_beta   90.00
_cell.angle_gamma   90.00
#
_symmetry.space_group_name_H-M   'P 1'
#
loop_
_entity.id
_entity.type
_entity.pdbx_description
1 polymer ?
#
loop_
_entity_poly.entity_id
_entity_poly.type
_entity_poly.pdbx_seq_one_letter_code
_entity_poly.pdbx_strand_id
1 'polypeptide(L)'
;MLTTKESTALLSQLKKIVMLGRQAGHFLIVACQRPDAKYFGDGIRDNFNFRVGLGRLSELGYGMLFGSDVKKQFFQKRIKGRGYCDMGTSVISEFYTPLVPKGYDFLGTIGKLAHIRQDGQVACGAKATGTD
;
A
#
# COMPACT_ATOMS: atom_id res chain seq x y z
N MET A 1 -19.67 -1.57 20.31
CA MET A 1 -18.30 -2.04 20.62
C MET A 1 -18.30 -3.54 20.40
N LEU A 2 -17.41 -4.08 19.56
CA LEU A 2 -17.31 -5.53 19.40
C LEU A 2 -16.88 -6.17 20.71
N THR A 3 -17.43 -7.34 21.04
CA THR A 3 -16.93 -8.11 22.17
C THR A 3 -15.53 -8.64 21.87
N THR A 4 -14.74 -8.91 22.90
CA THR A 4 -13.38 -9.45 22.76
C THR A 4 -13.36 -10.79 22.00
N LYS A 5 -14.39 -11.63 22.17
CA LYS A 5 -14.53 -12.90 21.46
C LYS A 5 -14.78 -12.71 19.96
N GLU A 6 -15.68 -11.80 19.59
CA GLU A 6 -15.97 -11.48 18.17
C GLU A 6 -14.75 -10.87 17.47
N SER A 7 -14.01 -10.01 18.18
CA SER A 7 -12.79 -9.39 17.64
C SER A 7 -11.72 -10.43 17.30
N THR A 8 -11.53 -11.43 18.17
CA THR A 8 -10.59 -12.53 17.93
C THR A 8 -11.02 -13.41 16.75
N ALA A 9 -12.31 -13.69 16.62
CA ALA A 9 -12.84 -14.47 15.50
C ALA A 9 -12.62 -13.78 14.15
N LEU A 10 -12.89 -12.48 14.07
CA LEU A 10 -12.65 -11.70 12.85
C LEU A 10 -11.16 -11.62 12.48
N LEU A 11 -10.28 -11.39 13.46
CA LEU A 11 -8.83 -11.38 13.21
C LEU A 11 -8.33 -12.72 12.68
N SER A 12 -8.89 -13.84 13.18
CA SER A 12 -8.57 -15.18 12.67
C SER A 12 -9.00 -15.38 11.21
N GLN A 13 -10.19 -14.91 10.84
CA GLN A 13 -10.66 -14.97 9.45
C GLN A 13 -9.82 -14.06 8.53
N LEU A 14 -9.49 -12.86 8.99
CA LEU A 14 -8.66 -11.91 8.26
C LEU A 14 -7.26 -12.47 8.02
N LYS A 15 -6.68 -13.18 9.01
CA LYS A 15 -5.43 -13.93 8.85
C LYS A 15 -5.49 -14.93 7.71
N LYS A 16 -6.60 -15.69 7.57
CA LYS A 16 -6.76 -16.66 6.46
C LYS A 16 -6.80 -15.96 5.10
N ILE A 17 -7.50 -14.83 5.00
CA ILE A 17 -7.56 -14.04 3.77
C ILE A 17 -6.17 -13.52 3.40
N VAL A 18 -5.39 -13.04 4.37
CA VAL A 18 -4.02 -12.57 4.11
C VAL A 18 -3.11 -13.69 3.62
N MET A 19 -3.23 -14.90 4.18
CA MET A 19 -2.37 -16.03 3.81
C MET A 19 -2.76 -16.67 2.46
N LEU A 20 -4.06 -16.82 2.16
CA LEU A 20 -4.53 -17.53 0.95
C LEU A 20 -5.01 -16.57 -0.17
N GLY A 21 -5.24 -15.30 0.14
CA GLY A 21 -5.87 -14.34 -0.77
C GLY A 21 -5.07 -14.10 -2.04
N ARG A 22 -3.74 -14.20 -1.98
CA ARG A 22 -2.88 -14.06 -3.17
C ARG A 22 -3.20 -15.09 -4.25
N GLN A 23 -3.44 -16.35 -3.87
CA GLN A 23 -3.80 -17.41 -4.82
C GLN A 23 -5.22 -17.22 -5.37
N ALA A 24 -6.13 -16.71 -4.54
CA ALA A 24 -7.52 -16.43 -4.90
C ALA A 24 -7.71 -15.11 -5.69
N GLY A 25 -6.64 -14.32 -5.91
CA GLY A 25 -6.74 -13.02 -6.57
C GLY A 25 -7.43 -11.94 -5.73
N HIS A 26 -7.52 -12.14 -4.41
CA HIS A 26 -8.09 -11.15 -3.48
C HIS A 26 -6.98 -10.30 -2.84
N PHE A 27 -7.11 -8.98 -2.97
CA PHE A 27 -6.18 -8.01 -2.41
C PHE A 27 -6.79 -7.33 -1.20
N LEU A 28 -6.04 -7.29 -0.10
CA LEU A 28 -6.44 -6.62 1.13
C LEU A 28 -5.59 -5.38 1.35
N ILE A 29 -6.25 -4.23 1.51
CA ILE A 29 -5.61 -2.97 1.91
C ILE A 29 -6.09 -2.67 3.33
N VAL A 30 -5.15 -2.62 4.28
CA VAL A 30 -5.44 -2.34 5.69
C VAL A 30 -4.82 -1.00 6.07
N ALA A 31 -5.63 -0.12 6.63
CA ALA A 31 -5.19 1.15 7.19
C ALA A 31 -5.35 1.12 8.71
N CYS A 32 -4.27 1.40 9.45
CA CYS A 32 -4.27 1.43 10.91
C CYS A 32 -3.57 2.68 11.43
N GLN A 33 -4.09 3.25 12.53
CA GLN A 33 -3.47 4.41 13.18
C GLN A 33 -2.23 4.01 13.99
N ARG A 34 -2.25 2.81 14.60
CA ARG A 34 -1.11 2.19 15.27
C ARG A 34 -1.00 0.73 14.85
N PRO A 35 0.13 0.31 14.24
CA PRO A 35 0.34 -1.08 13.83
C PRO A 35 0.84 -1.92 15.03
N ASP A 36 0.01 -2.13 16.04
CA ASP A 36 0.40 -2.91 17.23
C ASP A 36 0.59 -4.40 16.90
N ALA A 37 1.55 -5.05 17.56
CA ALA A 37 1.82 -6.49 17.43
C ALA A 37 0.63 -7.37 17.83
N LYS A 38 -0.25 -6.87 18.70
CA LYS A 38 -1.47 -7.58 19.11
C LYS A 38 -2.42 -7.89 17.94
N TYR A 39 -2.45 -7.03 16.92
CA TYR A 39 -3.34 -7.19 15.77
C TYR A 39 -2.68 -7.90 14.59
N PHE A 40 -1.35 -7.77 14.46
CA PHE A 40 -0.56 -8.31 13.36
C PHE A 40 0.60 -9.17 13.87
N GLY A 41 0.31 -10.16 14.73
CA GLY A 41 1.28 -11.15 15.21
C GLY A 41 1.51 -12.29 14.20
N ASP A 42 2.54 -13.11 14.44
CA ASP A 42 2.81 -14.39 13.76
C ASP A 42 2.92 -14.33 12.21
N GLY A 43 3.88 -13.60 11.66
CA GLY A 43 4.23 -13.68 10.22
C GLY A 43 3.19 -13.12 9.24
N ILE A 44 2.04 -12.62 9.74
CA ILE A 44 1.04 -11.93 8.89
C ILE A 44 1.67 -10.69 8.24
N ARG A 45 2.57 -10.02 8.95
CA ARG A 45 3.32 -8.86 8.45
C ARG A 45 4.06 -9.18 7.16
N ASP A 46 4.66 -10.36 7.08
CA ASP A 46 5.47 -10.80 5.95
C ASP A 46 4.64 -11.11 4.70
N ASN A 47 3.34 -11.34 4.87
CA ASN A 47 2.40 -11.49 3.75
C ASN A 47 1.98 -10.13 3.14
N PHE A 48 2.24 -9.01 3.82
CA PHE A 48 2.05 -7.68 3.23
C PHE A 48 3.30 -7.26 2.47
N ASN A 49 3.26 -7.42 1.14
CA ASN A 49 4.32 -6.98 0.25
C ASN A 49 4.46 -5.45 0.22
N PHE A 50 3.33 -4.75 0.07
CA PHE A 50 3.31 -3.29 0.03
C PHE A 50 3.02 -2.71 1.40
N ARG A 51 3.98 -1.97 1.96
CA ARG A 51 3.88 -1.39 3.30
C ARG A 51 4.07 0.12 3.22
N VAL A 52 3.20 0.85 3.91
CA VAL A 52 3.21 2.32 3.89
C VAL A 52 3.13 2.86 5.32
N GLY A 53 4.09 3.69 5.68
CA GLY A 53 4.09 4.48 6.92
C GLY A 53 3.87 5.94 6.61
N LEU A 54 2.74 6.51 7.06
CA LEU A 54 2.40 7.92 6.86
C LEU A 54 2.65 8.74 8.14
N GLY A 55 3.10 9.98 7.95
CA GLY A 55 3.19 10.95 9.04
C GLY A 55 4.33 10.66 10.03
N ARG A 56 4.03 10.80 11.34
CA ARG A 56 5.01 10.66 12.42
C ARG A 56 4.79 9.35 13.16
N LEU A 57 5.46 8.29 12.71
CA LEU A 57 5.58 7.07 13.52
C LEU A 57 6.76 7.18 14.48
N SER A 58 6.63 6.52 15.63
CA SER A 58 7.77 6.24 16.51
C SER A 58 8.75 5.31 15.81
N GLU A 59 10.00 5.28 16.27
CA GLU A 59 11.01 4.34 15.79
C GLU A 59 10.53 2.88 15.89
N LEU A 60 9.91 2.54 17.03
CA LEU A 60 9.26 1.24 17.22
C LEU A 60 8.13 0.99 16.19
N GLY A 61 7.32 2.00 15.86
CA GLY A 61 6.29 1.88 14.83
C GLY A 61 6.86 1.64 13.43
N TYR A 62 7.98 2.30 13.10
CA TYR A 62 8.71 2.04 11.87
C TYR A 62 9.31 0.63 11.85
N GLY A 63 9.91 0.18 12.96
CA GLY A 63 10.41 -1.19 13.10
C GLY A 63 9.30 -2.24 12.97
N MET A 64 8.08 -1.94 13.45
CA MET A 64 6.93 -2.83 13.28
C MET A 64 6.41 -2.91 11.84
N LEU A 65 6.52 -1.84 11.05
CA LEU A 65 6.11 -1.81 9.65
C LEU A 65 7.17 -2.37 8.72
N PHE A 66 8.41 -1.90 8.82
CA PHE A 66 9.46 -2.20 7.84
C PHE A 66 10.48 -3.24 8.33
N GLY A 67 10.35 -3.71 9.57
CA GLY A 67 11.30 -4.63 10.20
C GLY A 67 12.34 -3.91 11.06
N SER A 68 12.93 -4.63 12.01
CA SER A 68 13.95 -4.13 12.94
C SER A 68 15.31 -3.87 12.28
N ASP A 69 15.57 -4.49 11.13
CA ASP A 69 16.90 -4.46 10.47
C ASP A 69 17.11 -3.22 9.59
N VAL A 70 16.14 -2.31 9.61
CA VAL A 70 16.16 -1.08 8.84
C VAL A 70 17.13 -0.09 9.46
N LYS A 71 18.33 0.01 8.90
CA LYS A 71 19.35 1.01 9.27
C LYS A 71 19.06 2.44 8.76
N LYS A 72 17.85 2.69 8.26
CA LYS A 72 17.49 3.98 7.66
C LYS A 72 17.08 4.97 8.75
N GLN A 73 17.70 6.13 8.77
CA GLN A 73 17.21 7.23 9.61
C GLN A 73 15.91 7.80 9.02
N PHE A 74 14.81 7.64 9.77
CA PHE A 74 13.51 8.17 9.38
C PHE A 74 13.40 9.64 9.83
N PHE A 75 13.35 10.56 8.86
CA PHE A 75 13.18 11.97 9.14
C PHE A 75 11.70 12.33 9.30
N GLN A 76 11.35 12.95 10.44
CA GLN A 76 10.00 13.41 10.74
C GLN A 76 9.80 14.86 10.30
N LYS A 77 9.65 15.08 9.00
CA LYS A 77 9.31 16.40 8.44
C LYS A 77 7.80 16.64 8.51
N ARG A 78 7.37 17.85 8.91
CA ARG A 78 5.95 18.24 9.05
C ARG A 78 5.31 18.58 7.70
N ILE A 79 5.29 17.63 6.75
CA ILE A 79 4.63 17.81 5.45
C ILE A 79 3.48 16.82 5.34
N LYS A 80 2.27 17.34 5.08
CA LYS A 80 1.07 16.51 4.84
C LYS A 80 1.24 15.72 3.55
N GLY A 81 0.86 14.45 3.57
CA GLY A 81 1.02 13.55 2.43
C GLY A 81 2.41 12.95 2.27
N ARG A 82 3.39 13.29 3.13
CA ARG A 82 4.67 12.60 3.17
C ARG A 82 4.54 11.25 3.88
N GLY A 83 5.21 10.25 3.36
CA GLY A 83 5.43 8.98 4.04
C GLY A 83 6.62 8.21 3.51
N TYR A 84 6.78 7.01 4.07
CA TYR A 84 7.71 6.02 3.59
C TYR A 84 6.93 4.81 3.05
N CYS A 85 7.40 4.22 1.96
CA CYS A 85 6.84 3.00 1.42
C CYS A 85 7.93 1.98 1.13
N ASP A 86 7.56 0.70 1.25
CA ASP A 86 8.33 -0.43 0.78
C ASP A 86 7.44 -1.24 -0.17
N MET A 87 7.95 -1.51 -1.37
CA MET A 87 7.26 -2.27 -2.41
C MET A 87 7.51 -3.78 -2.31
N GLY A 88 8.17 -4.25 -1.25
CA GLY A 88 8.57 -5.64 -1.08
C GLY A 88 9.96 -5.91 -1.63
N THR A 89 10.73 -4.87 -1.98
CA THR A 89 12.14 -4.97 -2.37
C THR A 89 13.07 -4.70 -1.19
N SER A 90 12.52 -4.46 0.01
CA SER A 90 13.25 -4.09 1.22
C SER A 90 13.98 -2.74 1.11
N VAL A 91 13.72 -1.99 0.03
CA VAL A 91 14.24 -0.63 -0.16
C VAL A 91 13.14 0.36 0.18
N ILE A 92 13.22 0.91 1.38
CA ILE A 92 12.26 1.90 1.84
C ILE A 92 12.51 3.21 1.11
N SER A 93 11.50 3.72 0.43
CA SER A 93 11.53 4.97 -0.32
C SER A 93 10.66 6.02 0.36
N GLU A 94 11.09 7.28 0.29
CA GLU A 94 10.24 8.40 0.68
C GLU A 94 9.32 8.76 -0.47
N PHE A 95 8.05 9.03 -0.18
CA PHE A 95 7.08 9.45 -1.19
C PHE A 95 6.17 10.56 -0.68
N TYR A 96 5.51 11.22 -1.64
CA TYR A 96 4.54 12.28 -1.40
C TYR A 96 3.25 11.93 -2.13
N THR A 97 2.15 11.86 -1.38
CA THR A 97 0.83 11.64 -1.96
C THR A 97 0.32 12.92 -2.62
N PRO A 98 -0.29 12.83 -3.82
CA PRO A 98 -1.01 13.96 -4.39
C PRO A 98 -2.19 14.33 -3.50
N LEU A 99 -2.45 15.63 -3.37
CA LEU A 99 -3.63 16.13 -2.67
C LEU A 99 -4.84 15.99 -3.59
N VAL A 100 -5.81 15.18 -3.19
CA VAL A 100 -7.09 15.06 -3.90
C VAL A 100 -8.03 16.18 -3.43
N PRO A 101 -8.55 17.02 -4.35
CA PRO A 101 -9.55 18.03 -4.00
C PRO A 101 -10.83 17.41 -3.41
N LYS A 102 -11.48 18.11 -2.49
CA LYS A 102 -12.79 17.71 -1.98
C LYS A 102 -13.81 17.73 -3.13
N GLY A 103 -14.56 16.65 -3.31
CA GLY A 103 -15.54 16.50 -4.39
C GLY A 103 -14.95 16.05 -5.73
N TYR A 104 -13.70 15.57 -5.76
CA TYR A 104 -13.12 15.00 -6.97
C TYR A 104 -13.86 13.71 -7.38
N ASP A 105 -14.42 13.70 -8.59
CA ASP A 105 -15.09 12.54 -9.16
C ASP A 105 -14.07 11.57 -9.79
N PHE A 106 -13.65 10.60 -8.99
CA PHE A 106 -12.75 9.54 -9.44
C PHE A 106 -13.38 8.68 -10.55
N LEU A 107 -14.66 8.32 -10.43
CA LEU A 107 -15.30 7.39 -11.35
C LEU A 107 -15.48 8.03 -12.73
N GLY A 108 -15.96 9.28 -12.79
CA GLY A 108 -16.10 10.01 -14.05
C GLY A 108 -14.75 10.27 -14.72
N THR A 109 -13.70 10.58 -13.96
CA THR A 109 -12.35 10.77 -14.53
C THR A 109 -11.79 9.45 -15.07
N ILE A 110 -11.91 8.35 -14.32
CA ILE A 110 -11.46 7.02 -14.78
C ILE A 110 -12.22 6.61 -16.04
N GLY A 111 -13.54 6.82 -16.10
CA GLY A 111 -14.35 6.52 -17.29
C GLY A 111 -13.87 7.26 -18.53
N LYS A 112 -13.63 8.58 -18.42
CA LYS A 112 -13.06 9.38 -19.52
C LYS A 112 -11.70 8.86 -19.99
N LEU A 113 -10.81 8.53 -19.05
CA LEU A 113 -9.48 8.01 -19.37
C LEU A 113 -9.52 6.61 -20.00
N ALA A 114 -10.47 5.77 -19.61
CA ALA A 114 -10.67 4.46 -20.22
C ALA A 114 -11.08 4.56 -21.69
N HIS A 115 -11.98 5.49 -22.03
CA HIS A 115 -12.36 5.77 -23.41
C HIS A 115 -11.19 6.34 -24.24
N ILE A 116 -10.46 7.33 -23.72
CA ILE A 116 -9.31 7.92 -24.41
C ILE A 116 -8.21 6.87 -24.69
N ARG A 117 -7.99 5.92 -23.77
CA ARG A 117 -7.02 4.83 -23.98
C ARG A 117 -7.44 3.85 -25.09
N GLN A 118 -8.74 3.62 -25.28
CA GLN A 118 -9.25 2.79 -26.37
C GLN A 118 -9.05 3.50 -27.72
N ASP A 119 -9.23 4.82 -27.77
CA ASP A 119 -9.04 5.62 -28.99
C ASP A 119 -7.55 5.83 -29.33
N GLY A 120 -6.66 5.86 -28.34
CA GLY A 120 -5.22 6.08 -28.52
C GLY A 120 -4.36 4.84 -28.82
N GLN A 121 -4.92 3.63 -28.71
CA GLN A 121 -4.18 2.38 -28.98
C GLN A 121 -3.98 2.07 -30.48
N VAL A 122 -4.56 2.89 -31.37
CA VAL A 122 -4.42 2.74 -32.83
C VAL A 122 -3.17 3.44 -33.39
N ALA A 123 -2.40 4.19 -32.59
CA ALA A 123 -1.35 5.09 -33.10
C ALA A 123 0.08 4.83 -32.59
N CYS A 124 0.44 3.60 -32.22
CA CYS A 124 1.85 3.27 -31.94
C CYS A 124 2.27 1.95 -32.60
N GLY A 125 2.20 1.90 -33.93
CA GLY A 125 3.01 0.98 -34.71
C GLY A 125 4.44 1.51 -34.75
N ALA A 126 5.33 0.95 -33.93
CA ALA A 126 6.75 1.23 -34.01
C ALA A 126 7.26 0.81 -35.40
N LYS A 127 7.58 1.78 -36.25
CA LYS A 127 8.38 1.52 -37.46
C LYS A 127 9.78 1.10 -37.00
N ALA A 128 10.11 -0.17 -37.18
CA ALA A 128 11.49 -0.62 -37.13
C ALA A 128 12.26 0.08 -38.26
N THR A 129 13.06 1.08 -37.92
CA THR A 129 14.12 1.59 -38.79
C THR A 129 15.25 0.58 -38.75
N GLY A 130 15.26 -0.32 -39.73
CA GLY A 130 16.44 -1.12 -40.06
C GLY A 130 17.58 -0.20 -40.46
N THR A 131 18.69 -0.35 -39.77
CA THR A 131 20.02 0.16 -40.13
C THR A 131 20.57 -0.65 -41.30
N ASP A 132 20.98 0.04 -42.37
CA ASP A 132 22.07 -0.42 -43.23
C ASP A 132 23.42 -0.09 -42.58
#